data_AF-A0A7R9M900-F1
#
_entry.id   AF-A0A7R9M900-F1
#
_cell.length_a   1.000
_cell.length_b   1.000
_cell.length_c   1.000
_cell.angle_alpha   90.00
_cell.angle_beta   90.00
_cell.angle_gamma   90.00
#
_symmetry.space_group_name_H-M   'P 1'
#
loop_
_entity.id
_entity.type
_entity.pdbx_description
1 polymer ?
#
loop_
_entity_poly.entity_id
_entity_poly.type
_entity_poly.pdbx_seq_one_letter_code
_entity_poly.pdbx_strand_id
1 'polypeptide(L)'
;MNKANRDGNNISLDSNVKLEGTYDNINLVNNKVLFFSYGSGLASSMFSAQITSDPTVLSKLMAGIGDIGHRLSGRHKVSSQMFDGFLKLRELCHNRAPYMPTGSLEHLGAGSFYLTLVNDNYQRKYECHIS
;
A
#
# COMPACT_ATOMS: atom_id res chain seq x y z
N MET A 1 0.67 4.01 -23.45
CA MET A 1 -0.17 3.25 -22.49
C MET A 1 0.27 3.63 -21.09
N ASN A 2 -0.54 4.41 -20.37
CA ASN A 2 -0.17 5.02 -19.07
C ASN A 2 0.05 3.95 -18.00
N LYS A 3 1.28 3.84 -17.48
CA LYS A 3 1.69 2.92 -16.39
C LYS A 3 1.26 3.40 -14.99
N ALA A 4 0.17 4.16 -14.86
CA ALA A 4 -0.08 4.99 -13.69
C ALA A 4 -0.87 4.31 -12.55
N ASN A 5 -1.53 3.17 -12.76
CA ASN A 5 -2.25 2.48 -11.69
C ASN A 5 -1.91 0.97 -11.73
N ARG A 6 -1.27 0.47 -10.66
CA ARG A 6 -0.83 -0.92 -10.57
C ARG A 6 -1.33 -1.63 -9.32
N ASP A 7 -2.00 -0.97 -8.38
CA ASP A 7 -2.33 -1.48 -7.05
C ASP A 7 -3.79 -1.29 -6.61
N GLY A 8 -4.61 -0.57 -7.38
CA GLY A 8 -6.04 -0.45 -7.09
C GLY A 8 -6.33 0.67 -6.07
N ASN A 9 -7.29 0.43 -5.17
CA ASN A 9 -7.75 1.42 -4.17
C ASN A 9 -7.26 1.01 -2.77
N ASN A 10 -6.50 1.88 -2.11
CA ASN A 10 -5.98 1.72 -0.75
C ASN A 10 -6.72 2.58 0.30
N ILE A 11 -7.89 3.11 -0.04
CA ILE A 11 -8.82 3.84 0.84
C ILE A 11 -8.16 5.11 1.41
N SER A 12 -7.76 5.10 2.69
CA SER A 12 -7.25 6.29 3.37
C SER A 12 -5.83 6.66 2.95
N LEU A 13 -5.11 5.71 2.35
CA LEU A 13 -3.77 5.96 1.80
C LEU A 13 -3.83 6.64 0.43
N ASP A 14 -4.98 6.58 -0.25
CA ASP A 14 -5.19 7.24 -1.52
C ASP A 14 -5.60 8.70 -1.31
N SER A 15 -4.67 9.51 -0.80
CA SER A 15 -4.76 10.95 -1.04
C SER A 15 -4.44 11.18 -2.52
N ASN A 16 -5.37 11.79 -3.26
CA ASN A 16 -5.18 12.00 -4.69
C ASN A 16 -4.07 13.04 -4.90
N VAL A 17 -2.84 12.58 -5.08
CA VAL A 17 -1.75 13.38 -5.63
C VAL A 17 -1.61 12.99 -7.09
N LYS A 18 -2.33 13.69 -7.96
CA LYS A 18 -2.17 13.52 -9.40
C LYS A 18 -0.95 14.34 -9.84
N LEU A 19 0.25 13.78 -9.68
CA LEU A 19 1.43 14.28 -10.38
C LEU A 19 1.36 13.77 -11.82
N GLU A 20 0.61 14.45 -12.68
CA GLU A 20 0.65 14.15 -14.12
C GLU A 20 1.96 14.66 -14.70
N GLY A 21 2.91 13.75 -14.88
CA GLY A 21 4.08 13.97 -15.69
C GLY A 21 5.16 12.92 -15.44
N THR A 22 5.70 12.41 -16.54
CA THR A 22 6.82 11.48 -16.60
C THR A 22 7.92 11.92 -15.62
N TYR A 23 8.23 11.06 -14.64
CA TYR A 23 9.14 11.35 -13.50
C TYR A 23 10.57 11.73 -13.88
N ASP A 24 10.91 11.66 -15.16
CA ASP A 24 12.29 11.83 -15.63
C ASP A 24 12.68 13.30 -15.91
N ASN A 25 11.75 14.27 -15.88
CA ASN A 25 12.05 15.68 -16.22
C ASN A 25 11.34 16.77 -15.40
N ILE A 26 10.60 16.44 -14.33
CA ILE A 26 9.98 17.47 -13.48
C ILE A 26 10.95 17.83 -12.34
N ASN A 27 11.49 19.05 -12.36
CA ASN A 27 12.13 19.61 -11.18
C ASN A 27 11.07 19.84 -10.11
N LEU A 28 11.08 19.03 -9.06
CA LEU A 28 10.13 19.09 -7.95
C LEU A 28 10.49 20.14 -6.88
N VAL A 29 11.73 20.64 -6.87
CA VAL A 29 12.23 21.59 -5.87
C VAL A 29 11.37 22.86 -5.89
N ASN A 30 10.98 23.36 -4.71
CA ASN A 30 10.12 24.54 -4.51
C ASN A 30 8.68 24.47 -5.07
N ASN A 31 8.27 23.37 -5.69
CA ASN A 31 6.91 23.25 -6.21
C ASN A 31 5.89 23.14 -5.08
N LYS A 32 4.70 23.72 -5.30
CA LYS A 32 3.56 23.53 -4.41
C LYS A 32 2.70 22.38 -4.92
N VAL A 33 2.47 21.41 -4.08
CA VAL A 33 1.62 20.25 -4.37
C VAL A 33 0.30 20.43 -3.63
N LEU A 34 -0.79 20.28 -4.37
CA LEU A 34 -2.14 20.27 -3.82
C LEU A 34 -2.56 18.84 -3.50
N PHE A 35 -3.13 18.64 -2.33
CA PHE A 35 -3.65 17.37 -1.84
C PHE A 35 -5.15 17.50 -1.64
N PHE A 36 -5.88 16.50 -2.13
CA PHE A 36 -7.31 16.37 -1.88
C PHE A 36 -7.60 15.00 -1.27
N SER A 37 -8.20 15.01 -0.09
CA SER A 37 -8.63 13.81 0.64
C SER A 37 -10.14 13.81 0.81
N TYR A 38 -10.74 12.64 0.59
CA TYR A 38 -12.18 12.43 0.64
C TYR A 38 -12.52 11.13 1.38
N GLY A 39 -13.49 11.20 2.29
CA GLY A 39 -14.08 10.06 2.98
C GLY A 39 -15.60 10.09 2.88
N SER A 40 -16.20 8.97 2.48
CA SER A 40 -17.65 8.79 2.41
C SER A 40 -18.30 9.00 3.79
N GLY A 41 -19.48 9.62 3.82
CA GLY A 41 -20.13 10.11 5.04
C GLY A 41 -20.45 11.59 4.85
N LEU A 42 -19.39 12.42 4.83
CA LEU A 42 -19.11 13.51 3.86
C LEU A 42 -17.84 14.31 4.23
N ALA A 43 -16.82 13.69 4.84
CA ALA A 43 -15.64 14.42 5.29
C ALA A 43 -14.63 14.59 4.15
N SER A 44 -14.21 15.82 3.87
CA SER A 44 -13.18 16.11 2.87
C SER A 44 -12.31 17.28 3.28
N SER A 45 -11.03 17.23 2.91
CA SER A 45 -10.07 18.29 3.17
C SER A 45 -9.20 18.52 1.94
N MET A 46 -8.96 19.79 1.62
CA MET A 46 -8.00 20.23 0.63
C MET A 46 -6.90 21.02 1.33
N PHE A 47 -5.64 20.67 1.10
CA PHE A 47 -4.49 21.37 1.66
C PHE A 47 -3.33 21.34 0.67
N SER A 48 -2.32 22.18 0.89
CA SER A 48 -1.13 22.22 0.04
C SER A 48 0.14 22.12 0.86
N ALA A 49 1.15 21.46 0.31
CA ALA A 49 2.51 21.49 0.85
C ALA A 49 3.48 22.06 -0.19
N GLN A 50 4.48 22.81 0.26
CA GLN A 50 5.58 23.24 -0.59
C GLN A 50 6.74 22.25 -0.45
N ILE A 51 7.24 21.77 -1.57
CA ILE A 51 8.43 20.93 -1.62
C ILE A 51 9.64 21.79 -1.25
N THR A 52 10.54 21.22 -0.45
CA THR A 52 11.75 21.89 0.03
C THR A 52 12.57 22.51 -1.10
N SER A 53 13.25 23.62 -0.79
CA SER A 53 14.25 24.24 -1.66
C SER A 53 15.58 23.48 -1.65
N ASP A 54 15.82 22.63 -0.65
CA ASP A 54 17.05 21.84 -0.48
C ASP A 54 16.98 20.53 -1.29
N PRO A 55 17.74 20.41 -2.41
CA PRO A 55 17.72 19.21 -3.25
C PRO A 55 18.24 17.97 -2.53
N THR A 56 19.08 18.13 -1.50
CA THR A 56 19.68 16.99 -0.78
C THR A 56 18.63 16.28 0.07
N VAL A 57 17.74 17.03 0.72
CA VAL A 57 16.62 16.49 1.51
C VAL A 57 15.63 15.79 0.59
N LEU A 58 15.28 16.42 -0.54
CA LEU A 58 14.40 15.80 -1.54
C LEU A 58 15.00 14.50 -2.10
N SER A 59 16.30 14.49 -2.39
CA SER A 59 16.98 13.30 -2.91
C SER A 59 16.96 12.13 -1.93
N LYS A 60 17.13 12.40 -0.62
CA LYS A 60 17.01 11.37 0.43
C LYS A 60 15.60 10.76 0.48
N LEU A 61 14.57 11.60 0.38
CA LEU A 61 13.19 11.13 0.31
C LEU A 61 12.96 10.27 -0.93
N MET A 62 13.40 10.74 -2.10
CA MET A 62 13.24 10.01 -3.36
C MET A 62 13.99 8.67 -3.35
N ALA A 63 15.18 8.61 -2.76
CA ALA A 63 15.92 7.37 -2.60
C ALA A 63 15.15 6.33 -1.76
N GLY A 64 14.45 6.77 -0.71
CA GLY A 64 13.64 5.89 0.15
C GLY A 64 12.39 5.29 -0.52
N ILE A 65 11.95 5.84 -1.66
CA ILE A 65 10.78 5.37 -2.42
C ILE A 65 11.13 4.91 -3.84
N GLY A 66 12.41 4.96 -4.23
CA GLY A 66 12.86 4.66 -5.59
C GLY A 66 12.65 3.19 -5.99
N ASP A 67 12.52 2.29 -5.02
CA ASP A 67 12.34 0.86 -5.23
C ASP A 67 10.88 0.45 -5.51
N ILE A 68 9.91 1.37 -5.47
CA ILE A 68 8.48 1.09 -5.71
C ILE A 68 8.27 0.36 -7.04
N GLY A 69 8.98 0.76 -8.10
CA GLY A 69 8.89 0.10 -9.41
C GLY A 69 9.29 -1.38 -9.36
N HIS A 70 10.34 -1.70 -8.60
CA HIS A 70 10.80 -3.05 -8.37
C HIS A 70 9.80 -3.84 -7.51
N ARG A 71 9.35 -3.26 -6.38
CA ARG A 71 8.35 -3.87 -5.49
C ARG A 71 7.05 -4.21 -6.21
N LEU A 72 6.54 -3.31 -7.07
CA LEU A 72 5.32 -3.55 -7.85
C LEU A 72 5.49 -4.67 -8.88
N SER A 73 6.70 -4.83 -9.43
CA SER A 73 7.03 -5.84 -10.44
C SER A 73 7.32 -7.20 -9.82
N GLY A 74 7.81 -7.25 -8.57
CA GLY A 74 8.04 -8.48 -7.81
C GLY A 74 6.78 -9.11 -7.20
N ARG A 75 5.59 -8.58 -7.47
CA ARG A 75 4.33 -9.15 -6.96
C ARG A 75 3.98 -10.45 -7.66
N HIS A 76 3.37 -11.36 -6.91
CA HIS A 76 2.84 -12.60 -7.45
C HIS A 76 1.46 -12.38 -8.09
N LYS A 77 1.34 -12.69 -9.39
CA LYS A 77 0.08 -12.58 -10.13
C LYS A 77 -0.73 -13.86 -9.94
N VAL A 78 -1.98 -13.71 -9.50
CA VAL A 78 -2.93 -14.83 -9.32
C VAL A 78 -4.02 -14.80 -10.40
N SER A 79 -4.65 -15.94 -10.66
CA SER A 79 -5.83 -16.02 -11.53
C SER A 79 -7.05 -15.41 -10.84
N SER A 80 -8.05 -15.01 -11.62
CA SER A 80 -9.33 -14.52 -11.09
C SER A 80 -10.01 -15.54 -10.17
N GLN A 81 -10.03 -16.81 -10.56
CA GLN A 81 -10.61 -17.88 -9.76
C GLN A 81 -9.93 -18.05 -8.40
N MET A 82 -8.60 -17.97 -8.34
CA MET A 82 -7.87 -18.02 -7.06
C MET A 82 -8.18 -16.77 -6.22
N PHE A 83 -8.20 -15.60 -6.84
CA PHE A 83 -8.56 -14.35 -6.17
C PHE A 83 -9.96 -14.40 -5.55
N ASP A 84 -10.96 -14.88 -6.28
CA ASP A 84 -12.33 -15.07 -5.76
C ASP A 84 -12.36 -16.05 -4.58
N GLY A 85 -11.56 -17.12 -4.65
CA GLY A 85 -11.39 -18.06 -3.54
C GLY A 85 -10.85 -17.37 -2.28
N PHE A 86 -9.86 -16.50 -2.42
CA PHE A 86 -9.31 -15.72 -1.31
C PHE A 86 -10.33 -14.71 -0.74
N LEU A 87 -11.14 -14.08 -1.59
CA LEU A 87 -12.21 -13.18 -1.14
C LEU A 87 -13.25 -13.93 -0.30
N LYS A 88 -13.71 -15.10 -0.76
CA LYS A 88 -14.63 -15.95 0.00
C LYS A 88 -14.03 -16.40 1.32
N LEU A 89 -12.77 -16.80 1.34
CA LEU A 89 -12.08 -17.16 2.58
C LEU A 89 -12.03 -15.98 3.56
N ARG A 90 -11.73 -14.77 3.06
CA ARG A 90 -11.71 -13.56 3.88
C ARG A 90 -13.07 -13.23 4.47
N GLU A 91 -14.15 -13.43 3.72
CA GLU A 91 -15.52 -13.29 4.20
C GLU A 91 -15.84 -14.30 5.32
N LEU A 92 -15.53 -15.59 5.12
CA LEU A 92 -15.78 -16.65 6.10
C LEU A 92 -14.96 -16.49 7.39
N CYS A 93 -13.76 -15.93 7.29
CA CYS A 93 -12.87 -15.71 8.43
C CYS A 93 -13.10 -14.35 9.11
N HIS A 94 -13.95 -13.48 8.54
CA HIS A 94 -14.26 -12.19 9.13
C HIS A 94 -14.94 -12.38 10.50
N ASN A 95 -14.33 -11.82 11.55
CA ASN A 95 -14.76 -11.96 12.96
C ASN A 95 -14.72 -13.39 13.54
N ARG A 96 -14.00 -14.33 12.94
CA ARG A 96 -13.86 -15.68 13.49
C ARG A 96 -12.85 -15.73 14.64
N ALA A 97 -13.27 -16.32 15.77
CA ALA A 97 -12.43 -16.71 16.89
C ALA A 97 -12.93 -18.06 17.47
N PRO A 98 -12.06 -19.03 17.76
CA PRO A 98 -10.62 -19.05 17.48
C PRO A 98 -10.33 -19.29 16.00
N TYR A 99 -9.19 -18.80 15.50
CA TYR A 99 -8.78 -18.95 14.10
C TYR A 99 -7.27 -18.98 13.92
N MET A 100 -6.78 -19.95 13.14
CA MET A 100 -5.40 -20.03 12.67
C MET A 100 -5.37 -19.88 11.15
N PRO A 101 -4.72 -18.83 10.59
CA PRO A 101 -4.63 -18.64 9.16
C PRO A 101 -3.90 -19.79 8.44
N THR A 102 -4.41 -20.20 7.28
CA THR A 102 -3.86 -21.31 6.46
C THR A 102 -3.20 -20.84 5.16
N GLY A 103 -2.99 -19.53 5.00
CA GLY A 103 -2.37 -18.96 3.80
C GLY A 103 -0.90 -19.32 3.68
N SER A 104 -0.41 -19.50 2.44
CA SER A 104 1.01 -19.72 2.19
C SER A 104 1.83 -18.47 2.51
N LEU A 105 3.02 -18.68 3.09
CA LEU A 105 4.00 -17.64 3.35
C LEU A 105 5.02 -17.47 2.21
N GLU A 106 4.98 -18.34 1.20
CA GLU A 106 5.98 -18.42 0.10
C GLU A 106 6.19 -17.11 -0.65
N HIS A 107 5.13 -16.30 -0.77
CA HIS A 107 5.16 -15.05 -1.52
C HIS A 107 5.26 -13.80 -0.63
N LEU A 108 5.45 -13.97 0.69
CA LEU A 108 5.70 -12.85 1.58
C LEU A 108 7.16 -12.41 1.44
N GLY A 109 7.38 -11.10 1.33
CA GLY A 109 8.73 -10.56 1.34
C GLY A 109 9.36 -10.69 2.73
N ALA A 110 10.69 -10.82 2.78
CA ALA A 110 11.45 -10.76 4.02
C ALA A 110 11.07 -9.51 4.85
N GLY A 111 10.92 -9.67 6.16
CA GLY A 111 10.50 -8.59 7.07
C GLY A 111 8.99 -8.32 7.10
N SER A 112 8.18 -9.03 6.30
CA SER A 112 6.73 -8.87 6.31
C SER A 112 6.12 -9.47 7.56
N PHE A 113 5.29 -8.70 8.27
CA PHE A 113 4.52 -9.23 9.40
C PHE A 113 3.23 -9.91 8.93
N TYR A 114 2.90 -11.06 9.52
CA TYR A 114 1.70 -11.82 9.20
C TYR A 114 1.00 -12.34 10.46
N LEU A 115 -0.31 -12.60 10.35
CA LEU A 115 -1.15 -13.11 11.44
C LEU A 115 -0.94 -14.61 11.61
N THR A 116 -0.73 -15.08 12.85
CA THR A 116 -0.54 -16.51 13.15
C THR A 116 -1.67 -17.12 13.97
N LEU A 117 -2.34 -16.32 14.80
CA LEU A 117 -3.43 -16.79 15.65
C LEU A 117 -4.40 -15.65 15.99
N VAL A 118 -5.69 -15.97 16.01
CA VAL A 118 -6.72 -15.25 16.76
C VAL A 118 -7.26 -16.21 17.82
N ASN A 119 -7.06 -15.91 19.09
CA ASN A 119 -7.56 -16.76 20.18
C ASN A 119 -9.04 -16.51 20.51
N ASP A 120 -9.61 -17.25 21.45
CA ASP A 120 -11.01 -17.15 21.87
C ASP A 120 -11.39 -15.76 22.43
N ASN A 121 -10.40 -15.02 22.95
CA ASN A 121 -10.54 -13.66 23.44
C ASN A 121 -10.30 -12.60 22.36
N TYR A 122 -10.30 -12.99 21.08
CA TYR A 122 -10.03 -12.14 19.92
C TYR A 122 -8.64 -11.48 19.91
N GLN A 123 -7.71 -11.94 20.74
CA GLN A 123 -6.33 -11.44 20.75
C GLN A 123 -5.58 -12.02 19.54
N ARG A 124 -4.82 -11.16 18.87
CA ARG A 124 -4.13 -11.50 17.62
C ARG A 124 -2.62 -11.64 17.86
N LYS A 125 -2.04 -12.77 17.44
CA LYS A 125 -0.60 -13.00 17.42
C LYS A 125 -0.06 -12.78 16.02
N TYR A 126 1.08 -12.11 15.91
CA TYR A 126 1.78 -11.86 14.66
C TYR A 126 3.23 -12.34 14.75
N GLU A 127 3.78 -12.72 13.60
CA GLU A 127 5.20 -13.08 13.45
C GLU A 127 5.77 -12.32 12.25
N CYS A 128 7.09 -12.15 12.24
CA CYS A 128 7.82 -11.52 11.14
C CYS A 128 8.36 -12.63 10.24
N HIS A 129 8.14 -12.52 8.92
CA HIS A 129 8.68 -13.46 7.95
C HIS A 129 10.20 -13.24 7.82
N ILE A 130 10.97 -14.18 8.37
CA ILE A 130 12.42 -14.21 8.26
C ILE A 130 12.72 -15.16 7.10
N SER A 131 13.04 -14.59 5.93
CA SER A 131 13.45 -15.34 4.73
C SER A 131 14.79 -16.03 4.93
#